data_AF-A0A815WYI4-F1
#
_entry.id   AF-A0A815WYI4-F1
#
_cell.length_a   1.000
_cell.length_b   1.000
_cell.length_c   1.000
_cell.angle_alpha   90.00
_cell.angle_beta   90.00
_cell.angle_gamma   90.00
#
_symmetry.space_group_name_H-M   'P 1'
#
loop_
_entity.id
_entity.type
_entity.pdbx_description
1 polymer ?
#
loop_
_entity_poly.entity_id
_entity_poly.type
_entity_poly.pdbx_seq_one_letter_code
_entity_poly.pdbx_strand_id
1 'polypeptide(L)'
;MRRLCYGFVLKWMYKRKKRYDYFVYMIFIILVFGILSLIIGQSTQLSSSSRHSRYDERDLFLSTLRGRLIRQDKTVIASEIDHLTNYLRKKQLRSHNGTYIAHKCPTFATKDVFYKYKITDKEANFPIAFTILMYDNLFQFEQLLRTIYRPHNFYCIHVDLKTSQTIYNVVKRLVKCLENVCLSPARYNVTWSRYSVLEAERECQKYLLKFPQRKYYLNLAGSDFPLKTNLEIVQILKLLNNQNDITSMPYSQLEQNRKQNHQQVKTAPFTLVIYIHE
;
A
#
# COMPACT_ATOMS: atom_id res chain seq x y z
N MET A 1 69.40 -55.04 -42.43
CA MET A 1 68.32 -54.07 -42.07
C MET A 1 67.04 -54.85 -41.80
N ARG A 2 66.42 -54.71 -40.62
CA ARG A 2 65.05 -55.14 -40.19
C ARG A 2 65.05 -55.70 -38.75
N ARG A 3 65.45 -54.89 -37.76
CA ARG A 3 65.18 -55.16 -36.33
C ARG A 3 64.88 -53.89 -35.51
N LEU A 4 64.41 -52.81 -36.14
CA LEU A 4 64.23 -51.50 -35.48
C LEU A 4 62.81 -50.89 -35.54
N CYS A 5 61.78 -51.60 -36.04
CA CYS A 5 60.42 -51.02 -36.13
C CYS A 5 59.42 -51.47 -35.05
N TYR A 6 59.66 -52.55 -34.29
CA TYR A 6 58.65 -53.05 -33.34
C TYR A 6 58.62 -52.32 -31.98
N GLY A 7 59.75 -51.77 -31.52
CA GLY A 7 59.82 -51.08 -30.22
C GLY A 7 59.11 -49.72 -30.19
N PHE A 8 59.00 -49.04 -31.33
CA PHE A 8 58.44 -47.69 -31.40
C PHE A 8 56.89 -47.70 -31.37
N VAL A 9 56.26 -48.71 -31.98
CA VAL A 9 54.80 -48.84 -32.06
C VAL A 9 54.19 -49.23 -30.70
N LEU A 10 54.79 -50.18 -29.97
CA LEU A 10 54.31 -50.58 -28.64
C LEU A 10 54.45 -49.46 -27.60
N LYS A 11 55.55 -48.69 -27.63
CA LYS A 11 55.75 -47.54 -26.73
C LYS A 11 54.78 -46.38 -27.04
N TRP A 12 54.42 -46.20 -28.32
CA TRP A 12 53.42 -45.22 -28.75
C TRP A 12 51.98 -45.65 -28.38
N MET A 13 51.62 -46.92 -28.57
CA MET A 13 50.32 -47.47 -28.18
C MET A 13 50.11 -47.48 -26.65
N TYR A 14 51.13 -47.84 -25.87
CA TYR A 14 51.08 -47.78 -24.41
C TYR A 14 50.90 -46.35 -23.88
N LYS A 15 51.55 -45.36 -24.51
CA LYS A 15 51.42 -43.94 -24.15
C LYS A 15 50.06 -43.34 -24.57
N ARG A 16 49.43 -43.87 -25.62
CA ARG A 16 48.07 -43.47 -26.07
C ARG A 16 46.97 -44.02 -25.16
N LYS A 17 47.08 -45.28 -24.71
CA LYS A 17 46.14 -45.91 -23.77
C LYS A 17 46.11 -45.19 -22.42
N LYS A 18 47.29 -44.87 -21.87
CA LYS A 18 47.42 -44.14 -20.60
C LYS A 18 46.86 -42.70 -20.63
N ARG A 19 46.87 -42.04 -21.79
CA ARG A 19 46.24 -40.71 -21.99
C ARG A 19 44.72 -40.78 -22.06
N TYR A 20 44.17 -41.84 -22.63
CA TYR A 20 42.72 -42.05 -22.71
C TYR A 20 42.13 -42.37 -21.33
N ASP A 21 42.81 -43.22 -20.56
CA ASP A 21 42.39 -43.56 -19.19
C ASP A 21 42.40 -42.33 -18.26
N TYR A 22 43.39 -41.44 -18.40
CA TYR A 22 43.45 -40.20 -17.60
C TYR A 22 42.35 -39.20 -17.97
N PHE A 23 42.00 -39.11 -19.26
CA PHE A 23 40.92 -38.24 -19.72
C PHE A 23 39.54 -38.74 -19.24
N VAL A 24 39.30 -40.05 -19.30
CA VAL A 24 38.08 -40.67 -18.76
C VAL A 24 38.01 -40.48 -17.24
N TYR A 25 39.12 -40.61 -16.52
CA TYR A 25 39.17 -40.38 -15.08
C TYR A 25 38.88 -38.92 -14.69
N MET A 26 39.38 -37.95 -15.47
CA MET A 26 39.08 -36.53 -15.26
C MET A 26 37.60 -36.20 -15.50
N ILE A 27 36.97 -36.79 -16.51
CA ILE A 27 35.52 -36.65 -16.74
C ILE A 27 34.73 -37.23 -15.56
N PHE A 28 35.14 -38.38 -15.03
CA PHE A 28 34.48 -39.00 -13.88
C PHE A 28 34.58 -38.13 -12.62
N ILE A 29 35.75 -37.53 -12.34
CA ILE A 29 35.92 -36.60 -11.22
C ILE A 29 35.01 -35.36 -11.37
N ILE A 30 34.93 -34.78 -12.57
CA ILE A 30 34.07 -33.61 -12.83
C ILE A 30 32.60 -33.96 -12.62
N LEU A 31 32.16 -35.14 -13.07
CA LEU A 31 30.78 -35.60 -12.86
C LEU A 31 30.49 -35.85 -11.37
N VAL A 32 31.42 -36.45 -10.63
CA VAL A 32 31.25 -36.69 -9.18
C VAL A 32 31.20 -35.37 -8.40
N PHE A 33 32.09 -34.42 -8.69
CA PHE A 33 32.05 -33.08 -8.07
C PHE A 33 30.81 -32.27 -8.47
N GLY A 34 30.33 -32.43 -9.72
CA GLY A 34 29.07 -31.84 -10.17
C GLY A 34 27.86 -32.41 -9.42
N ILE A 35 27.83 -33.71 -9.17
CA ILE A 35 26.76 -34.36 -8.40
C ILE A 35 26.87 -34.01 -6.91
N LEU A 36 28.07 -33.94 -6.34
CA LEU A 36 28.27 -33.51 -4.95
C LEU A 36 27.82 -32.06 -4.73
N SER A 37 28.09 -31.15 -5.68
CA SER A 37 27.65 -29.76 -5.59
C SER A 37 26.12 -29.61 -5.74
N LEU A 38 25.47 -30.48 -6.52
CA LEU A 38 24.00 -30.58 -6.57
C LEU A 38 23.39 -31.08 -5.24
N ILE A 39 24.01 -32.07 -4.58
CA ILE A 39 23.55 -32.61 -3.29
C ILE A 39 23.78 -31.60 -2.16
N ILE A 40 24.91 -30.89 -2.16
CA ILE A 40 25.19 -29.81 -1.19
C ILE A 40 24.28 -28.59 -1.47
N GLY A 41 23.94 -28.32 -2.73
CA GLY A 41 22.96 -27.31 -3.13
C GLY A 41 21.54 -27.61 -2.62
N GLN A 42 21.17 -28.88 -2.43
CA GLN A 42 19.87 -29.28 -1.85
C GLN A 42 19.82 -29.15 -0.33
N SER A 43 20.91 -29.45 0.38
CA SER A 43 20.94 -29.38 1.86
C SER A 43 20.93 -27.93 2.39
N THR A 44 21.33 -26.95 1.59
CA THR A 44 21.20 -25.52 1.94
C THR A 44 19.78 -24.96 1.82
N GLN A 45 18.82 -25.70 1.24
CA GLN A 45 17.39 -25.32 1.29
C GLN A 45 16.67 -25.80 2.56
N LEU A 46 17.20 -26.82 3.25
CA LEU A 46 16.53 -27.42 4.41
C LEU A 46 16.66 -26.62 5.72
N SER A 47 17.51 -25.59 5.78
CA SER A 47 17.63 -24.69 6.93
C SER A 47 16.77 -23.41 6.84
N SER A 48 15.93 -23.28 5.81
CA SER A 48 15.03 -22.13 5.64
C SER A 48 13.61 -22.33 6.24
N SER A 49 13.27 -23.55 6.66
CA SER A 49 11.89 -23.94 7.05
C SER A 49 11.41 -23.34 8.39
N SER A 50 12.30 -22.95 9.31
CA SER A 50 11.92 -22.44 10.64
C SER A 50 11.38 -21.00 10.65
N ARG A 51 11.57 -20.23 9.57
CA ARG A 51 11.06 -18.84 9.47
C ARG A 51 9.64 -18.75 8.90
N HIS A 52 9.17 -19.77 8.17
CA HIS A 52 7.86 -19.75 7.52
C HIS A 52 6.72 -20.12 8.48
N SER A 53 6.94 -21.12 9.36
CA SER A 53 5.93 -21.57 10.34
C SER A 53 5.51 -20.49 11.35
N ARG A 54 6.45 -19.65 11.83
CA ARG A 54 6.13 -18.55 12.76
C ARG A 54 5.43 -17.35 12.07
N TYR A 55 5.42 -17.29 10.75
CA TYR A 55 4.73 -16.24 10.01
C TYR A 55 3.24 -16.59 9.84
N ASP A 56 2.95 -17.86 9.56
CA ASP A 56 1.61 -18.41 9.39
C ASP A 56 0.75 -18.32 10.67
N GLU A 57 1.31 -18.69 11.82
CA GLU A 57 0.59 -18.68 13.11
C GLU A 57 0.18 -17.25 13.55
N ARG A 58 1.03 -16.25 13.25
CA ARG A 58 0.75 -14.84 13.58
C ARG A 58 -0.27 -14.23 12.64
N ASP A 59 -0.22 -14.54 11.36
CA ASP A 59 -1.21 -14.06 10.38
C ASP A 59 -2.58 -14.71 10.63
N LEU A 60 -2.61 -15.98 11.05
CA LEU A 60 -3.84 -16.67 11.49
C LEU A 60 -4.43 -16.05 12.76
N PHE A 61 -3.60 -15.72 13.75
CA PHE A 61 -4.04 -15.00 14.95
C PHE A 61 -4.62 -13.63 14.59
N LEU A 62 -3.95 -12.89 13.72
CA LEU A 62 -4.40 -11.57 13.26
C LEU A 62 -5.73 -11.65 12.49
N SER A 63 -5.90 -12.64 11.60
CA SER A 63 -7.15 -12.83 10.87
C SER A 63 -8.30 -13.25 11.79
N THR A 64 -8.01 -14.12 12.77
CA THR A 64 -9.01 -14.62 13.72
C THR A 64 -9.48 -13.50 14.65
N LEU A 65 -8.55 -12.74 15.22
CA LEU A 65 -8.88 -11.63 16.11
C LEU A 65 -9.56 -10.48 15.36
N ARG A 66 -9.13 -10.17 14.12
CA ARG A 66 -9.86 -9.22 13.26
C ARG A 66 -11.30 -9.66 13.03
N GLY A 67 -11.53 -10.94 12.75
CA GLY A 67 -12.88 -11.49 12.58
C GLY A 67 -13.74 -11.36 13.84
N ARG A 68 -13.16 -11.60 15.01
CA ARG A 68 -13.83 -11.43 16.32
C ARG A 68 -14.17 -9.97 16.60
N LEU A 69 -13.25 -9.04 16.34
CA LEU A 69 -13.48 -7.60 16.48
C LEU A 69 -14.61 -7.09 15.58
N ILE A 70 -14.64 -7.52 14.31
CA ILE A 70 -15.71 -7.15 13.37
C ILE A 70 -17.08 -7.64 13.84
N ARG A 71 -17.13 -8.83 14.45
CA ARG A 71 -18.35 -9.40 15.04
C ARG A 71 -18.72 -8.79 16.41
N GLN A 72 -17.94 -7.82 16.89
CA GLN A 72 -18.10 -7.23 18.22
C GLN A 72 -18.18 -8.29 19.32
N ASP A 73 -17.34 -9.31 19.19
CA ASP A 73 -17.25 -10.40 20.14
C ASP A 73 -16.84 -9.87 21.52
N LYS A 74 -17.78 -9.93 22.48
CA LYS A 74 -17.60 -9.44 23.86
C LYS A 74 -16.52 -10.20 24.63
N THR A 75 -16.07 -11.35 24.12
CA THR A 75 -14.98 -12.13 24.72
C THR A 75 -13.59 -11.61 24.34
N VAL A 76 -13.49 -10.65 23.41
CA VAL A 76 -12.23 -9.97 23.12
C VAL A 76 -11.88 -9.08 24.29
N ILE A 77 -10.82 -9.46 25.01
CA ILE A 77 -10.35 -8.73 26.18
C ILE A 77 -9.36 -7.63 25.77
N ALA A 78 -9.30 -6.55 26.56
CA ALA A 78 -8.45 -5.38 26.29
C ALA A 78 -6.97 -5.75 26.07
N SER A 79 -6.46 -6.77 26.76
CA SER A 79 -5.08 -7.24 26.60
C SER A 79 -4.77 -7.84 25.23
N GLU A 80 -5.74 -8.50 24.57
CA GLU A 80 -5.57 -8.99 23.19
C GLU A 80 -5.46 -7.82 22.22
N ILE A 81 -6.26 -6.77 22.42
CA ILE A 81 -6.23 -5.54 21.64
C ILE A 81 -4.90 -4.79 21.88
N ASP A 82 -4.43 -4.70 23.12
CA ASP A 82 -3.16 -4.05 23.45
C ASP A 82 -1.97 -4.81 22.87
N HIS A 83 -1.99 -6.13 22.94
CA HIS A 83 -0.97 -6.97 22.32
C HIS A 83 -0.93 -6.76 20.80
N LEU A 84 -2.08 -6.76 20.14
CA LEU A 84 -2.19 -6.43 18.72
C LEU A 84 -1.66 -5.04 18.39
N THR A 85 -2.10 -4.04 19.14
CA THR A 85 -1.74 -2.64 18.90
C THR A 85 -0.23 -2.47 19.02
N ASN A 86 0.38 -3.05 20.05
CA ASN A 86 1.83 -3.05 20.24
C ASN A 86 2.57 -3.81 19.14
N TYR A 87 2.04 -4.95 18.69
CA TYR A 87 2.61 -5.70 17.58
C TYR A 87 2.58 -4.90 16.26
N LEU A 88 1.42 -4.33 15.92
CA LEU A 88 1.24 -3.50 14.73
C LEU A 88 2.14 -2.27 14.79
N ARG A 89 2.25 -1.61 15.94
CA ARG A 89 3.15 -0.47 16.16
C ARG A 89 4.63 -0.84 15.97
N LYS A 90 5.07 -2.00 16.47
CA LYS A 90 6.45 -2.50 16.26
C LYS A 90 6.72 -2.87 14.80
N LYS A 91 5.76 -3.51 14.12
CA LYS A 91 5.85 -3.81 12.67
C LYS A 91 5.93 -2.51 11.84
N GLN A 92 5.15 -1.51 12.22
CA GLN A 92 5.12 -0.19 11.61
C GLN A 92 6.45 0.56 11.77
N LEU A 93 7.02 0.62 12.97
CA LEU A 93 8.32 1.27 13.21
C LEU A 93 9.46 0.63 12.39
N ARG A 94 9.43 -0.69 12.20
CA ARG A 94 10.40 -1.41 11.35
C ARG A 94 10.29 -1.04 9.86
N SER A 95 9.09 -0.73 9.38
CA SER A 95 8.87 -0.24 8.01
C SER A 95 9.31 1.22 7.81
N HIS A 96 9.49 1.97 8.91
CA HIS A 96 9.57 3.43 8.94
C HIS A 96 10.90 3.99 9.45
N ASN A 97 12.01 3.25 9.38
CA ASN A 97 13.37 3.83 9.52
C ASN A 97 13.73 4.77 8.34
N GLY A 98 12.90 5.79 8.12
CA GLY A 98 13.12 7.03 7.36
C GLY A 98 13.33 6.93 5.85
N THR A 99 13.64 5.74 5.34
CA THR A 99 14.26 5.59 4.02
C THR A 99 13.41 4.74 3.08
N TYR A 100 12.75 3.69 3.56
CA TYR A 100 12.12 2.71 2.65
C TYR A 100 10.89 3.20 1.86
N ILE A 101 10.26 4.32 2.24
CA ILE A 101 8.93 4.69 1.72
C ILE A 101 8.96 5.67 0.55
N ALA A 102 10.10 6.36 0.33
CA ALA A 102 10.17 7.45 -0.65
C ALA A 102 11.37 7.39 -1.62
N HIS A 103 12.19 6.33 -1.58
CA HIS A 103 13.43 6.30 -2.38
C HIS A 103 13.26 5.81 -3.82
N LYS A 104 12.23 5.03 -4.15
CA LYS A 104 11.99 4.56 -5.53
C LYS A 104 10.49 4.38 -5.80
N CYS A 105 9.90 5.20 -6.69
CA CYS A 105 8.55 4.97 -7.22
C CYS A 105 8.30 3.52 -7.71
N PRO A 106 9.30 2.82 -8.30
CA PRO A 106 9.14 1.43 -8.73
C PRO A 106 8.76 0.42 -7.65
N THR A 107 9.07 0.64 -6.37
CA THR A 107 8.72 -0.29 -5.27
C THR A 107 7.47 0.11 -4.50
N PHE A 108 7.11 1.40 -4.54
CA PHE A 108 5.96 1.92 -3.78
C PHE A 108 4.65 1.90 -4.59
N ALA A 109 4.73 2.19 -5.90
CA ALA A 109 3.59 2.10 -6.83
C ALA A 109 3.55 0.75 -7.57
N THR A 110 3.98 -0.34 -6.93
CA THR A 110 3.87 -1.68 -7.52
C THR A 110 2.42 -2.14 -7.53
N LYS A 111 2.13 -3.13 -8.39
CA LYS A 111 0.84 -3.80 -8.42
C LYS A 111 0.40 -4.33 -7.03
N ASP A 112 1.35 -4.66 -6.17
CA ASP A 112 1.08 -5.26 -4.87
C ASP A 112 0.53 -4.30 -3.81
N VAL A 113 0.81 -2.99 -3.93
CA VAL A 113 0.46 -1.99 -2.90
C VAL A 113 -0.79 -1.18 -3.27
N PHE A 114 -0.87 -0.67 -4.50
CA PHE A 114 -1.98 0.19 -4.95
C PHE A 114 -2.93 -0.49 -5.94
N TYR A 115 -2.45 -1.48 -6.70
CA TYR A 115 -3.25 -2.13 -7.75
C TYR A 115 -3.67 -3.56 -7.41
N LYS A 116 -3.78 -3.87 -6.11
CA LYS A 116 -4.19 -5.20 -5.64
C LYS A 116 -5.67 -5.50 -5.92
N TYR A 117 -6.50 -4.46 -6.08
CA TYR A 117 -7.94 -4.61 -6.16
C TYR A 117 -8.39 -5.03 -7.56
N LYS A 118 -9.26 -6.05 -7.62
CA LYS A 118 -9.98 -6.38 -8.85
C LYS A 118 -10.96 -5.25 -9.16
N ILE A 119 -10.74 -4.56 -10.27
CA ILE A 119 -11.61 -3.48 -10.74
C ILE A 119 -12.75 -4.10 -11.54
N THR A 120 -13.98 -3.75 -11.17
CA THR A 120 -15.17 -4.13 -11.94
C THR A 120 -15.52 -3.05 -12.97
N ASP A 121 -16.23 -3.41 -14.04
CA ASP A 121 -16.71 -2.44 -15.04
C ASP A 121 -17.63 -1.38 -14.41
N LYS A 122 -18.36 -1.75 -13.34
CA LYS A 122 -19.21 -0.84 -12.58
C LYS A 122 -18.40 0.28 -11.93
N GLU A 123 -17.21 -0.03 -11.41
CA GLU A 123 -16.28 0.94 -10.82
C GLU A 123 -15.57 1.74 -11.90
N ALA A 124 -15.02 1.07 -12.92
CA ALA A 124 -14.28 1.74 -14.00
C ALA A 124 -15.12 2.81 -14.73
N ASN A 125 -16.42 2.55 -14.92
CA ASN A 125 -17.37 3.46 -15.56
C ASN A 125 -18.02 4.46 -14.59
N PHE A 126 -17.58 4.53 -13.33
CA PHE A 126 -18.07 5.49 -12.35
C PHE A 126 -16.93 6.14 -11.55
N PRO A 127 -16.08 6.98 -12.19
CA PRO A 127 -14.99 7.65 -11.50
C PRO A 127 -15.45 8.57 -10.37
N ILE A 128 -14.77 8.49 -9.22
CA ILE A 128 -15.00 9.33 -8.06
C ILE A 128 -13.78 10.24 -7.86
N ALA A 129 -14.03 11.49 -7.48
CA ALA A 129 -12.98 12.44 -7.16
C ALA A 129 -12.94 12.68 -5.63
N PHE A 130 -11.76 12.58 -5.04
CA PHE A 130 -11.53 12.72 -3.60
C PHE A 130 -10.67 13.94 -3.31
N THR A 131 -11.05 14.73 -2.31
CA THR A 131 -10.17 15.74 -1.70
C THR A 131 -9.73 15.25 -0.33
N ILE A 132 -8.43 15.22 -0.05
CA ILE A 132 -7.89 14.75 1.22
C ILE A 132 -7.10 15.89 1.88
N LEU A 133 -7.58 16.38 3.02
CA LEU A 133 -6.87 17.37 3.83
C LEU A 133 -5.97 16.66 4.85
N MET A 134 -4.65 16.76 4.66
CA MET A 134 -3.66 16.14 5.51
C MET A 134 -2.91 17.17 6.37
N TYR A 135 -2.72 16.85 7.65
CA TYR A 135 -1.83 17.57 8.55
C TYR A 135 -0.53 16.78 8.81
N ASP A 136 -0.40 16.07 9.93
CA ASP A 136 0.89 15.55 10.43
C ASP A 136 1.03 14.02 10.35
N ASN A 137 -0.07 13.27 10.37
CA ASN A 137 0.01 11.81 10.42
C ASN A 137 0.17 11.18 9.03
N LEU A 138 1.43 11.09 8.57
CA LEU A 138 1.80 10.46 7.30
C LEU A 138 1.28 9.02 7.17
N PHE A 139 1.29 8.26 8.27
CA PHE A 139 0.89 6.87 8.23
C PHE A 139 -0.61 6.68 8.05
N GLN A 140 -1.43 7.42 8.80
CA GLN A 140 -2.88 7.38 8.61
C GLN A 140 -3.26 7.81 7.20
N PHE A 141 -2.63 8.88 6.70
CA PHE A 141 -2.82 9.34 5.34
C PHE A 141 -2.43 8.27 4.29
N GLU A 142 -1.26 7.64 4.42
CA GLU A 142 -0.83 6.61 3.47
C GLU A 142 -1.79 5.41 3.48
N GLN A 143 -2.21 4.97 4.67
CA GLN A 143 -3.18 3.87 4.79
C GLN A 143 -4.53 4.24 4.18
N LEU A 144 -5.03 5.46 4.43
CA LEU A 144 -6.25 5.95 3.81
C LEU A 144 -6.13 5.91 2.29
N LEU A 145 -5.10 6.58 1.74
CA LEU A 145 -4.89 6.67 0.30
C LEU A 145 -4.80 5.28 -0.34
N ARG A 146 -4.00 4.37 0.24
CA ARG A 146 -3.89 2.98 -0.24
C ARG A 146 -5.21 2.23 -0.24
N THR A 147 -6.04 2.47 0.77
CA THR A 147 -7.33 1.75 0.92
C THR A 147 -8.34 2.23 -0.12
N ILE A 148 -8.40 3.54 -0.39
CA ILE A 148 -9.37 4.13 -1.32
C ILE A 148 -8.87 4.21 -2.77
N TYR A 149 -7.58 4.04 -3.02
CA TYR A 149 -6.99 4.25 -4.34
C TYR A 149 -7.56 3.32 -5.41
N ARG A 150 -7.96 3.88 -6.54
CA ARG A 150 -8.26 3.19 -7.79
C ARG A 150 -7.71 4.00 -8.95
N PRO A 151 -7.17 3.38 -10.00
CA PRO A 151 -6.61 4.10 -11.15
C PRO A 151 -7.62 4.94 -11.94
N HIS A 152 -8.91 4.58 -11.91
CA HIS A 152 -9.96 5.34 -12.59
C HIS A 152 -10.50 6.52 -11.77
N ASN A 153 -10.21 6.60 -10.47
CA ASN A 153 -10.63 7.71 -9.59
C ASN A 153 -9.61 8.86 -9.64
N PHE A 154 -9.95 10.01 -9.07
CA PHE A 154 -9.07 11.18 -8.98
C PHE A 154 -8.87 11.60 -7.54
N TYR A 155 -7.67 12.03 -7.19
CA TYR A 155 -7.34 12.40 -5.81
C TYR A 155 -6.58 13.72 -5.79
N CYS A 156 -7.06 14.67 -4.99
CA CYS A 156 -6.29 15.87 -4.67
C CYS A 156 -5.94 15.88 -3.19
N ILE A 157 -4.65 16.04 -2.90
CA ILE A 157 -4.11 16.05 -1.55
C ILE A 157 -3.72 17.47 -1.19
N HIS A 158 -4.35 18.04 -0.18
CA HIS A 158 -3.87 19.27 0.45
C HIS A 158 -3.04 18.90 1.68
N VAL A 159 -1.82 19.45 1.77
CA VAL A 159 -0.97 19.30 2.95
C VAL A 159 -0.88 20.64 3.65
N ASP A 160 -1.40 20.70 4.88
CA ASP A 160 -1.44 21.91 5.71
C ASP A 160 -0.07 22.59 5.76
N LEU A 161 -0.05 23.93 5.72
CA LEU A 161 1.18 24.73 5.80
C LEU A 161 1.98 24.44 7.08
N LYS A 162 1.30 24.10 8.19
CA LYS A 162 1.92 23.74 9.47
C LYS A 162 2.67 22.41 9.45
N THR A 163 2.40 21.54 8.47
CA THR A 163 3.06 20.25 8.35
C THR A 163 4.55 20.42 8.11
N SER A 164 5.38 19.62 8.81
CA SER A 164 6.83 19.66 8.67
C SER A 164 7.27 19.44 7.22
N GLN A 165 8.35 20.13 6.82
CA GLN A 165 8.88 20.05 5.46
C GLN A 165 9.28 18.61 5.08
N THR A 166 9.75 17.83 6.06
CA THR A 166 10.08 16.42 5.87
C THR A 166 8.87 15.60 5.42
N ILE A 167 7.73 15.72 6.12
CA ILE A 167 6.50 15.00 5.77
C ILE A 167 5.97 15.46 4.43
N TYR A 168 5.93 16.78 4.18
CA TYR A 168 5.51 17.34 2.91
C TYR A 168 6.34 16.79 1.73
N ASN A 169 7.66 16.71 1.89
CA ASN A 169 8.55 16.17 0.86
C ASN A 169 8.31 14.68 0.59
N VAL A 170 7.93 13.89 1.60
CA VAL A 170 7.55 12.48 1.41
C VAL A 170 6.25 12.38 0.63
N VAL A 171 5.22 13.13 1.01
CA VAL A 171 3.93 13.16 0.29
C VAL A 171 4.13 13.63 -1.16
N LYS A 172 4.96 14.66 -1.39
CA LYS A 172 5.28 15.15 -2.73
C LYS A 172 5.94 14.08 -3.61
N ARG A 173 6.79 13.22 -3.05
CA ARG A 173 7.41 12.10 -3.81
C ARG A 173 6.40 10.99 -4.07
N LEU A 174 5.60 10.65 -3.07
CA LEU A 174 4.52 9.68 -3.15
C LEU A 174 3.55 10.01 -4.30
N VAL A 175 3.04 11.25 -4.31
CA VAL A 175 2.07 11.71 -5.32
C VAL A 175 2.65 11.66 -6.74
N LYS A 176 3.94 11.96 -6.92
CA LYS A 176 4.60 11.83 -8.23
C LYS A 176 4.61 10.41 -8.81
N CYS A 177 4.40 9.40 -7.98
CA CYS A 177 4.37 8.01 -8.43
C CYS A 177 2.97 7.56 -8.89
N LEU A 178 1.93 8.39 -8.73
CA LEU A 178 0.54 8.05 -9.00
C LEU A 178 -0.06 9.11 -9.95
N GLU A 179 -0.36 8.72 -11.19
CA GLU A 179 -0.74 9.65 -12.27
C GLU A 179 -2.07 10.38 -12.00
N ASN A 180 -2.98 9.74 -11.30
CA ASN A 180 -4.32 10.23 -10.98
C ASN A 180 -4.42 10.87 -9.57
N VAL A 181 -3.26 11.14 -8.94
CA VAL A 181 -3.16 11.85 -7.66
C VAL A 181 -2.40 13.14 -7.87
N CYS A 182 -2.89 14.24 -7.32
CA CYS A 182 -2.20 15.53 -7.35
C CYS A 182 -2.01 16.10 -5.95
N LEU A 183 -1.06 17.01 -5.85
CA LEU A 183 -0.88 17.85 -4.68
C LEU A 183 -1.56 19.19 -4.94
N SER A 184 -2.28 19.71 -3.95
CA SER A 184 -2.92 21.03 -4.03
C SER A 184 -1.87 22.08 -4.43
N PRO A 185 -2.15 22.93 -5.44
CA PRO A 185 -1.22 23.97 -5.88
C PRO A 185 -0.84 24.95 -4.77
N ALA A 186 -1.82 25.33 -3.95
CA ALA A 186 -1.61 26.20 -2.78
C ALA A 186 -1.78 25.41 -1.47
N ARG A 187 -1.03 25.85 -0.45
CA ARG A 187 -1.12 25.35 0.93
C ARG A 187 -1.66 26.45 1.82
N TYR A 188 -2.50 26.07 2.77
CA TYR A 188 -3.16 26.98 3.71
C TYR A 188 -2.83 26.55 5.14
N ASN A 189 -2.74 27.51 6.06
CA ASN A 189 -2.68 27.22 7.49
C ASN A 189 -4.09 26.90 8.00
N VAL A 190 -4.44 25.61 8.01
CA VAL A 190 -5.81 25.18 8.28
C VAL A 190 -6.06 25.25 9.78
N THR A 191 -7.00 26.09 10.18
CA THR A 191 -7.43 26.20 11.58
C THR A 191 -8.82 25.60 11.70
N TRP A 192 -8.98 24.72 12.67
CA TRP A 192 -10.24 24.02 12.88
C TRP A 192 -11.40 25.01 13.09
N SER A 193 -12.56 24.73 12.48
CA SER A 193 -13.75 25.58 12.48
C SER A 193 -13.52 27.02 12.00
N ARG A 194 -12.52 27.24 11.14
CA ARG A 194 -12.30 28.51 10.44
C ARG A 194 -12.45 28.34 8.95
N TYR A 195 -12.58 29.47 8.27
CA TYR A 195 -12.70 29.57 6.81
C TYR A 195 -11.56 28.86 6.06
N SER A 196 -10.37 28.76 6.66
CA SER A 196 -9.22 28.12 6.02
C SER A 196 -9.38 26.63 5.72
N VAL A 197 -10.33 25.93 6.37
CA VAL A 197 -10.73 24.58 5.96
C VAL A 197 -11.32 24.61 4.55
N LEU A 198 -12.27 25.51 4.30
CA LEU A 198 -12.92 25.66 3.01
C LEU A 198 -11.95 26.16 1.93
N GLU A 199 -11.00 27.03 2.28
CA GLU A 199 -9.95 27.47 1.34
C GLU A 199 -9.10 26.30 0.84
N ALA A 200 -8.70 25.41 1.75
CA ALA A 200 -7.95 24.21 1.42
C ALA A 200 -8.74 23.24 0.54
N GLU A 201 -10.00 22.98 0.87
CA GLU A 201 -10.87 22.10 0.07
C GLU A 201 -11.16 22.67 -1.32
N ARG A 202 -11.51 23.96 -1.38
CA ARG A 202 -11.83 24.65 -2.64
C ARG A 202 -10.66 24.60 -3.62
N GLU A 203 -9.44 24.76 -3.12
CA GLU A 203 -8.26 24.71 -3.99
C GLU A 203 -8.10 23.33 -4.65
N CYS A 204 -8.35 22.26 -3.90
CA CYS A 204 -8.36 20.92 -4.45
C CYS A 204 -9.53 20.69 -5.43
N GLN A 205 -10.72 21.19 -5.11
CA GLN A 205 -11.88 21.09 -6.01
C GLN A 205 -11.62 21.77 -7.36
N LYS A 206 -11.01 22.97 -7.38
CA LYS A 206 -10.63 23.66 -8.63
C LYS A 206 -9.77 22.80 -9.54
N TYR A 207 -8.83 22.04 -8.97
CA TYR A 207 -8.01 21.12 -9.74
C TYR A 207 -8.87 19.96 -10.28
N LEU A 208 -9.67 19.34 -9.42
CA LEU A 208 -10.46 18.17 -9.79
C LEU A 208 -11.61 18.50 -10.76
N LEU A 209 -12.01 19.78 -10.89
CA LEU A 209 -13.00 20.22 -11.86
C LEU A 209 -12.55 20.00 -13.31
N LYS A 210 -11.24 19.86 -13.54
CA LYS A 210 -10.65 19.60 -14.85
C LYS A 210 -10.90 18.18 -15.37
N PHE A 211 -11.47 17.29 -14.55
CA PHE A 211 -11.77 15.91 -14.92
C PHE A 211 -13.30 15.74 -15.10
N PRO A 212 -13.86 15.98 -16.30
CA PRO A 212 -15.30 15.87 -16.56
C PRO A 212 -15.86 14.44 -16.34
N GLN A 213 -15.01 13.43 -16.46
CA GLN A 213 -15.38 12.02 -16.28
C GLN A 213 -15.84 11.66 -14.85
N ARG A 214 -15.50 12.47 -13.84
CA ARG A 214 -15.88 12.23 -12.44
C ARG A 214 -17.39 12.35 -12.26
N LYS A 215 -17.96 11.59 -11.34
CA LYS A 215 -19.41 11.64 -11.03
C LYS A 215 -19.71 12.35 -9.72
N TYR A 216 -18.85 12.19 -8.73
CA TYR A 216 -19.03 12.75 -7.39
C TYR A 216 -17.72 13.24 -6.79
N TYR A 217 -17.84 14.20 -5.87
CA TYR A 217 -16.79 14.63 -4.97
C TYR A 217 -17.03 14.15 -3.56
N LEU A 218 -16.00 13.56 -2.96
CA LEU A 218 -15.97 13.19 -1.55
C LEU A 218 -14.79 13.90 -0.89
N ASN A 219 -15.05 14.71 0.14
CA ASN A 219 -14.00 15.28 0.97
C ASN A 219 -13.69 14.39 2.19
N LEU A 220 -12.40 14.32 2.53
CA LEU A 220 -11.86 13.49 3.59
C LEU A 220 -10.79 14.28 4.36
N ALA A 221 -10.71 14.07 5.66
CA ALA A 221 -9.52 14.35 6.44
C ALA A 221 -8.51 13.20 6.31
N GLY A 222 -7.22 13.48 6.47
CA GLY A 222 -6.16 12.46 6.45
C GLY A 222 -6.27 11.41 7.56
N SER A 223 -7.12 11.65 8.57
CA SER A 223 -7.44 10.73 9.66
C SER A 223 -8.69 9.87 9.40
N ASP A 224 -9.43 10.12 8.32
CA ASP A 224 -10.63 9.35 7.99
C ASP A 224 -10.24 7.94 7.51
N PHE A 225 -11.20 7.01 7.59
CA PHE A 225 -11.01 5.66 7.08
C PHE A 225 -12.31 5.08 6.53
N PRO A 226 -12.29 4.45 5.34
CA PRO A 226 -13.51 3.97 4.71
C PRO A 226 -14.06 2.73 5.43
N LEU A 227 -15.39 2.71 5.64
CA LEU A 227 -16.13 1.54 6.13
C LEU A 227 -16.78 0.73 4.99
N LYS A 228 -16.58 1.16 3.74
CA LYS A 228 -17.13 0.57 2.53
C LYS A 228 -16.03 0.44 1.50
N THR A 229 -16.09 -0.63 0.71
CA THR A 229 -15.23 -0.82 -0.45
C THR A 229 -15.59 0.19 -1.54
N ASN A 230 -14.67 0.41 -2.49
CA ASN A 230 -14.94 1.31 -3.61
C ASN A 230 -16.18 0.90 -4.43
N LEU A 231 -16.41 -0.40 -4.65
CA LEU A 231 -17.62 -0.89 -5.32
C LEU A 231 -18.90 -0.56 -4.54
N GLU A 232 -18.91 -0.74 -3.22
CA GLU A 232 -20.05 -0.37 -2.38
C GLU A 232 -20.29 1.15 -2.41
N ILE A 233 -19.22 1.96 -2.35
CA ILE A 233 -19.33 3.42 -2.48
C ILE A 233 -19.96 3.77 -3.84
N VAL A 234 -19.49 3.19 -4.95
CA VAL A 234 -20.06 3.38 -6.28
C VAL A 234 -21.54 3.00 -6.32
N GLN A 235 -21.94 1.90 -5.67
CA GLN A 235 -23.34 1.49 -5.60
C GLN A 235 -24.19 2.50 -4.83
N ILE A 236 -23.72 2.96 -3.66
CA ILE A 236 -24.41 3.98 -2.85
C ILE A 236 -24.57 5.29 -3.65
N LEU A 237 -23.50 5.77 -4.28
CA LEU A 237 -23.53 7.01 -5.07
C LEU A 237 -24.46 6.91 -6.30
N LYS A 238 -24.60 5.72 -6.89
CA LYS A 238 -25.58 5.48 -7.96
C LYS A 238 -27.02 5.57 -7.45
N LEU A 239 -27.29 5.13 -6.22
CA LEU A 239 -28.61 5.26 -5.60
C LEU A 239 -28.99 6.71 -5.31
N LEU A 240 -28.00 7.59 -5.08
CA LEU A 240 -28.25 9.03 -4.93
C LEU A 240 -28.76 9.69 -6.22
N ASN A 241 -28.69 9.01 -7.38
CA ASN A 241 -29.28 9.47 -8.65
C ASN A 241 -29.02 10.96 -8.94
N ASN A 242 -27.74 11.34 -9.00
CA ASN A 242 -27.29 12.69 -9.28
C ASN A 242 -27.71 13.75 -8.24
N GLN A 243 -27.89 13.34 -6.98
CA GLN A 243 -28.19 14.24 -5.86
C GLN A 243 -27.01 14.36 -4.90
N ASN A 244 -26.93 15.49 -4.21
CA ASN A 244 -25.96 15.71 -3.14
C ASN A 244 -26.41 15.00 -1.86
N ASP A 245 -25.46 14.45 -1.11
CA ASP A 245 -25.69 13.98 0.25
C ASP A 245 -24.84 14.81 1.21
N ILE A 246 -25.52 15.67 1.97
CA ILE A 246 -24.92 16.68 2.84
C ILE A 246 -25.76 16.74 4.12
N THR A 247 -25.11 16.49 5.25
CA THR A 247 -25.73 16.69 6.56
C THR A 247 -26.09 18.16 6.74
N SER A 248 -27.38 18.45 6.87
CA SER A 248 -27.89 19.76 7.23
C SER A 248 -28.78 19.65 8.45
N MET A 249 -28.83 20.73 9.23
CA MET A 249 -29.73 20.82 10.36
C MET A 249 -30.33 22.23 10.45
N PRO A 250 -31.62 22.35 10.83
CA PRO A 250 -32.26 23.65 11.00
C PRO A 250 -31.48 24.57 11.94
N TYR A 251 -31.43 25.86 11.61
CA TYR A 251 -30.72 26.86 12.40
C TYR A 251 -31.24 26.95 13.85
N SER A 252 -32.55 26.80 14.05
CA SER A 252 -33.16 26.77 15.39
C SER A 252 -32.61 25.65 16.29
N GLN A 253 -32.36 24.47 15.73
CA GLN A 253 -31.77 23.34 16.45
C GLN A 253 -30.27 23.56 16.71
N LEU A 254 -29.55 24.20 15.78
CA LEU A 254 -28.15 24.61 15.98
C LEU A 254 -28.00 25.57 17.16
N GLU A 255 -28.89 26.57 17.26
CA GLU A 255 -28.85 27.53 18.37
C GLU A 255 -29.13 26.87 19.73
N GLN A 256 -30.10 25.96 19.79
CA GLN A 256 -30.41 25.20 21.01
C GLN A 256 -29.22 24.34 21.45
N ASN A 257 -28.61 23.62 20.49
CA ASN A 257 -27.44 22.78 20.76
C ASN A 257 -26.21 23.60 21.19
N ARG A 258 -26.01 24.80 20.62
CA ARG A 258 -24.91 25.71 21.03
C ARG A 258 -25.12 26.25 22.45
N LYS A 259 -26.35 26.59 22.82
CA LYS A 259 -26.70 27.06 24.17
C LYS A 259 -26.57 25.95 25.21
N GLN A 260 -26.91 24.71 24.85
CA GLN A 260 -26.76 23.54 25.74
C GLN A 260 -25.30 23.05 25.85
N ASN A 261 -24.52 23.14 24.78
CA ASN A 261 -23.15 22.63 24.71
C ASN A 261 -22.09 23.75 24.74
N HIS A 262 -22.18 24.68 25.70
CA HIS A 262 -21.23 25.80 25.87
C HIS A 262 -19.74 25.41 25.97
N GLN A 263 -19.36 24.12 25.92
CA GLN A 263 -17.96 23.69 25.97
C GLN A 263 -17.51 22.62 24.96
N GLN A 264 -18.36 21.95 24.17
CA GLN A 264 -17.85 20.92 23.25
C GLN A 264 -18.69 20.80 21.96
N VAL A 265 -18.40 21.65 20.98
CA VAL A 265 -18.59 21.22 19.59
C VAL A 265 -17.38 20.36 19.24
N LYS A 266 -17.33 19.13 19.75
CA LYS A 266 -16.35 18.14 19.28
C LYS A 266 -16.97 17.44 18.08
N THR A 267 -16.39 17.73 16.91
CA THR A 267 -16.43 16.92 15.68
C THR A 267 -17.82 16.55 15.14
N ALA A 268 -18.29 17.30 14.14
CA ALA A 268 -19.14 16.71 13.11
C ALA A 268 -18.21 16.17 12.00
N PRO A 269 -18.29 14.87 11.65
CA PRO A 269 -17.62 14.37 10.45
C PRO A 269 -18.35 14.95 9.24
N PHE A 270 -17.83 16.03 8.67
CA PHE A 270 -18.37 16.60 7.43
C PHE A 270 -17.76 15.86 6.25
N THR A 271 -18.21 14.63 6.00
CA THR A 271 -18.10 14.08 4.65
C THR A 271 -19.26 14.63 3.85
N LEU A 272 -18.93 15.58 2.99
CA LEU A 272 -19.74 16.24 1.99
C LEU A 272 -19.64 15.42 0.71
N VAL A 273 -20.77 14.84 0.27
CA VAL A 273 -20.87 14.18 -1.02
C VAL A 273 -21.54 15.14 -1.99
N ILE A 274 -20.75 15.75 -2.88
CA ILE A 274 -21.27 16.69 -3.88
C ILE A 274 -21.31 15.99 -5.25
N TYR A 275 -22.52 15.84 -5.79
CA TYR A 275 -22.79 15.70 -7.21
C TYR A 275 -22.61 17.03 -7.93
N ILE A 276 -21.97 17.00 -9.10
CA ILE A 276 -21.89 18.18 -9.98
C ILE A 276 -22.56 17.84 -11.30
N HIS A 277 -23.58 18.62 -11.63
CA HIS A 277 -24.17 18.67 -12.96
C HIS A 277 -23.23 19.45 -13.89
N GLU A 278 -22.90 18.89 -15.05
CA GLU A 278 -22.24 19.63 -16.14
C GLU A 278 -23.20 20.57 -16.85
#